data_AF-A0A7K2SAI6-F1
#
_entry.id   AF-A0A7K2SAI6-F1
#
_cell.length_a   1.000
_cell.length_b   1.000
_cell.length_c   1.000
_cell.angle_alpha   90.00
_cell.angle_beta   90.00
_cell.angle_gamma   90.00
#
_symmetry.space_group_name_H-M   'P 1'
#
loop_
_entity.id
_entity.type
_entity.pdbx_description
1 polymer ?
#
loop_
_entity_poly.entity_id
_entity_poly.type
_entity_poly.pdbx_seq_one_letter_code
_entity_poly.pdbx_strand_id
1 'polypeptide(L)'
;MRSEVGAAAAFWCGGSTGVGREHHVEWTVEEDVAWGGNTRPATSFSPGVDEEEGGRIVFRGRLGLTGDGGATLEVVGTRILFDLADPPPSAAVDGTWVEISVERNSVSLWPFLL
;
A
#
# COMPACT_ATOMS: atom_id res chain seq x y z
N MET A 1 -3.49 12.75 3.10
CA MET A 1 -2.50 12.95 2.02
C MET A 1 -3.25 12.91 0.69
N ARG A 2 -2.82 13.71 -0.30
CA ARG A 2 -3.33 13.65 -1.68
C ARG A 2 -2.15 13.47 -2.62
N SER A 3 -2.27 12.55 -3.55
CA SER A 3 -1.27 12.21 -4.57
C SER A 3 -1.93 12.21 -5.96
N GLU A 4 -1.14 11.96 -6.99
CA GLU A 4 -1.63 11.79 -8.36
C GLU A 4 -2.51 10.55 -8.55
N VAL A 5 -2.39 9.56 -7.65
CA VAL A 5 -3.13 8.29 -7.71
C VAL A 5 -4.28 8.17 -6.73
N GLY A 6 -4.59 9.26 -6.04
CA GLY A 6 -5.72 9.34 -5.12
C GLY A 6 -5.33 9.92 -3.78
N ALA A 7 -6.17 9.70 -2.78
CA ALA A 7 -6.06 10.34 -1.48
C ALA A 7 -6.43 9.38 -0.37
N ALA A 8 -5.64 9.42 0.69
CA ALA A 8 -5.93 8.73 1.94
C ALA A 8 -5.29 9.45 3.12
N ALA A 9 -5.88 9.35 4.29
CA ALA A 9 -5.37 9.80 5.57
C ALA A 9 -4.60 8.65 6.20
N ALA A 10 -3.33 8.89 6.50
CA ALA A 10 -2.41 7.97 7.16
C ALA A 10 -1.66 8.72 8.27
N PHE A 11 -1.02 7.98 9.17
CA PHE A 11 -0.27 8.57 10.27
C PHE A 11 1.03 9.22 9.76
N TRP A 12 1.31 10.46 10.17
CA TRP A 12 2.54 11.17 9.79
C TRP A 12 3.59 11.03 10.88
N CYS A 13 4.75 10.47 10.53
CA CYS A 13 5.85 10.22 11.46
C CYS A 13 6.99 11.26 11.36
N GLY A 14 6.83 12.29 10.54
CA GLY A 14 7.79 13.39 10.46
C GLY A 14 7.61 14.45 11.53
N GLY A 15 8.55 15.39 11.62
CA GLY A 15 8.37 16.61 12.42
C GLY A 15 7.15 17.43 11.96
N SER A 16 6.75 18.42 12.76
CA SER A 16 5.67 19.35 12.41
C SER A 16 6.07 20.18 11.17
N THR A 17 5.77 19.66 9.99
CA THR A 17 5.93 20.38 8.74
C THR A 17 4.74 21.32 8.54
N GLY A 18 4.91 22.32 7.67
CA GLY A 18 3.80 23.20 7.31
C GLY A 18 2.70 22.39 6.63
N VAL A 19 1.49 22.38 7.21
CA VAL A 19 0.30 21.77 6.62
C VAL A 19 0.09 22.30 5.19
N GLY A 20 -0.23 21.41 4.26
CA GLY A 20 -0.53 21.77 2.87
C GLY A 20 0.69 21.95 1.97
N ARG A 21 1.88 21.50 2.40
CA ARG A 21 3.07 21.42 1.53
C ARG A 21 3.19 20.06 0.87
N GLU A 22 3.86 20.05 -0.28
CA GLU A 22 4.28 18.81 -0.94
C GLU A 22 5.44 18.18 -0.18
N HIS A 23 5.39 16.86 -0.05
CA HIS A 23 6.39 16.05 0.63
C HIS A 23 6.66 14.78 -0.17
N HIS A 24 7.94 14.42 -0.33
CA HIS A 24 8.32 13.06 -0.67
C HIS A 24 8.20 12.21 0.60
N VAL A 25 7.62 11.02 0.46
CA VAL A 25 7.30 10.16 1.60
C VAL A 25 7.65 8.72 1.31
N GLU A 26 8.09 8.01 2.35
CA GLU A 26 8.15 6.56 2.39
C GLU A 26 6.91 6.03 3.14
N TRP A 27 6.42 4.87 2.71
CA TRP A 27 5.28 4.19 3.32
C TRP A 27 5.74 3.00 4.13
N THR A 28 5.23 2.88 5.34
CA THR A 28 5.31 1.66 6.14
C THR A 28 3.90 1.12 6.34
N VAL A 29 3.69 -0.17 6.10
CA VAL A 29 2.43 -0.87 6.36
C VAL A 29 2.70 -2.01 7.32
N GLU A 30 2.15 -1.92 8.53
CA GLU A 30 2.28 -2.88 9.61
C GLU A 30 1.04 -3.79 9.68
N GLU A 31 0.65 -4.36 8.55
CA GLU A 31 -0.42 -5.36 8.44
C GLU A 31 -0.04 -6.39 7.39
N ASP A 32 -0.13 -7.67 7.76
CA ASP A 32 0.16 -8.77 6.85
C ASP A 32 -0.87 -8.84 5.72
N VAL A 33 -0.40 -9.23 4.54
CA VAL A 33 -1.23 -9.45 3.35
C VAL A 33 -1.80 -10.86 3.41
N ALA A 34 -3.11 -10.95 3.61
CA ALA A 34 -3.86 -12.20 3.63
C ALA A 34 -4.68 -12.37 2.34
N TRP A 35 -4.32 -13.37 1.53
CA TRP A 35 -4.98 -13.63 0.25
C TRP A 35 -6.43 -14.14 0.45
N GLY A 36 -7.40 -13.46 -0.17
CA GLY A 36 -8.82 -13.73 0.07
C GLY A 36 -9.35 -13.15 1.39
N GLY A 37 -8.48 -12.53 2.19
CA GLY A 37 -8.84 -11.69 3.33
C GLY A 37 -8.79 -10.22 2.91
N ASN A 38 -7.66 -9.57 3.20
CA ASN A 38 -7.48 -8.15 2.95
C ASN A 38 -6.95 -7.84 1.52
N THR A 39 -6.68 -8.89 0.74
CA THR A 39 -6.10 -8.79 -0.60
C THR A 39 -6.93 -9.54 -1.63
N ARG A 40 -7.19 -8.89 -2.78
CA ARG A 40 -8.00 -9.44 -3.88
C ARG A 40 -7.47 -9.00 -5.26
N PRO A 41 -7.81 -9.72 -6.34
CA PRO A 41 -7.56 -9.23 -7.71
C PRO A 41 -8.24 -7.88 -7.94
N ALA A 42 -7.50 -6.95 -8.56
CA ALA A 42 -8.05 -5.64 -8.87
C ALA A 42 -9.06 -5.71 -10.01
N THR A 43 -10.11 -4.92 -9.93
CA THR A 43 -11.08 -4.74 -11.03
C THR A 43 -10.67 -3.63 -12.00
N SER A 44 -9.71 -2.79 -11.60
CA SER A 44 -9.12 -1.72 -12.40
C SER A 44 -7.61 -1.91 -12.52
N PHE A 45 -7.07 -1.70 -13.72
CA PHE A 45 -5.67 -1.94 -14.06
C PHE A 45 -4.85 -0.64 -14.11
N SER A 46 -5.01 0.21 -13.09
CA SER A 46 -4.26 1.45 -12.91
C SER A 46 -3.81 1.57 -11.46
N PRO A 47 -2.72 2.28 -11.14
CA PRO A 47 -2.32 2.45 -9.75
C PRO A 47 -3.34 3.29 -8.98
N GLY A 48 -3.42 3.12 -7.67
CA GLY A 48 -4.44 3.80 -6.87
C GLY A 48 -4.17 3.78 -5.37
N VAL A 49 -4.59 4.85 -4.70
CA VAL A 49 -4.72 4.92 -3.24
C VAL A 49 -6.09 5.53 -2.91
N ASP A 50 -6.89 4.84 -2.11
CA ASP A 50 -8.24 5.29 -1.72
C ASP A 50 -8.55 4.98 -0.26
N GLU A 51 -9.64 5.55 0.27
CA GLU A 51 -10.21 5.20 1.57
C GLU A 51 -11.52 4.41 1.39
N GLU A 52 -11.65 3.28 2.07
CA GLU A 52 -12.90 2.53 2.15
C GLU A 52 -13.74 2.95 3.38
N GLU A 53 -15.04 2.68 3.32
CA GLU A 53 -15.93 2.78 4.48
C GLU A 53 -15.40 1.89 5.62
N GLY A 54 -15.38 2.43 6.85
CA GLY A 54 -14.68 1.79 7.98
C GLY A 54 -13.25 2.28 8.20
N GLY A 55 -12.74 3.17 7.32
CA GLY A 55 -11.51 3.90 7.56
C GLY A 55 -10.24 3.17 7.11
N ARG A 56 -10.36 2.09 6.33
CA ARG A 56 -9.25 1.35 5.74
C ARG A 56 -8.65 2.10 4.55
N ILE A 57 -7.37 1.87 4.27
CA ILE A 57 -6.67 2.40 3.10
C ILE A 57 -6.54 1.29 2.07
N VAL A 58 -6.95 1.54 0.84
CA VAL A 58 -6.80 0.61 -0.28
C VAL A 58 -5.64 1.04 -1.14
N PHE A 59 -4.65 0.17 -1.27
CA PHE A 59 -3.58 0.28 -2.25
C PHE A 59 -3.89 -0.60 -3.45
N ARG A 60 -3.77 -0.03 -4.65
CA ARG A 60 -3.93 -0.75 -5.92
C ARG A 60 -2.68 -0.61 -6.76
N GLY A 61 -2.13 -1.75 -7.17
CA GLY A 61 -0.85 -1.80 -7.86
C GLY A 61 -0.55 -3.18 -8.46
N ARG A 62 0.64 -3.32 -9.03
CA ARG A 62 1.15 -4.62 -9.48
C ARG A 62 1.85 -5.33 -8.34
N LEU A 63 1.43 -6.56 -8.08
CA LEU A 63 2.05 -7.43 -7.09
C LEU A 63 3.36 -8.01 -7.63
N GLY A 64 4.40 -8.06 -6.80
CA GLY A 64 5.62 -8.80 -7.04
C GLY A 64 5.93 -9.68 -5.83
N LEU A 65 5.91 -11.00 -5.99
CA LEU A 65 6.26 -11.93 -4.91
C LEU A 65 7.79 -12.01 -4.78
N THR A 66 8.30 -11.90 -3.55
CA THR A 66 9.75 -11.90 -3.30
C THR A 66 10.32 -13.31 -3.07
N GLY A 67 9.46 -14.28 -2.79
CA GLY A 67 9.83 -15.70 -2.61
C GLY A 67 10.37 -16.04 -1.22
N ASP A 68 10.57 -15.06 -0.35
CA ASP A 68 11.04 -15.17 1.03
C ASP A 68 9.93 -14.95 2.07
N GLY A 69 8.66 -15.01 1.65
CA GLY A 69 7.51 -14.72 2.51
C GLY A 69 7.04 -13.28 2.47
N GLY A 70 7.66 -12.43 1.65
CA GLY A 70 7.20 -11.06 1.39
C GLY A 70 6.52 -10.87 0.03
N ALA A 71 6.02 -9.66 -0.17
CA ALA A 71 5.57 -9.15 -1.45
C ALA A 71 5.86 -7.65 -1.57
N THR A 72 6.02 -7.21 -2.82
CA THR A 72 6.07 -5.80 -3.18
C THR A 72 4.81 -5.42 -3.93
N LEU A 73 4.31 -4.21 -3.69
CA LEU A 73 3.26 -3.61 -4.51
C LEU A 73 3.84 -2.37 -5.20
N GLU A 74 3.88 -2.40 -6.54
CA GLU A 74 4.28 -1.25 -7.33
C GLU A 74 3.10 -0.29 -7.54
N VAL A 75 3.25 0.95 -7.06
CA VAL A 75 2.29 2.05 -7.18
C VAL A 75 3.03 3.28 -7.72
N VAL A 76 2.87 3.58 -9.02
CA VAL A 76 3.54 4.70 -9.74
C VAL A 76 5.03 4.79 -9.44
N GLY A 77 5.77 3.74 -9.79
CA GLY A 77 7.23 3.72 -9.62
C GLY A 77 7.71 3.66 -8.16
N THR A 78 6.82 3.75 -7.17
CA THR A 78 7.09 3.46 -5.76
C THR A 78 6.80 1.99 -5.49
N ARG A 79 7.61 1.34 -4.64
CA ARG A 79 7.36 -0.02 -4.15
C ARG A 79 7.03 0.03 -2.66
N ILE A 80 5.89 -0.54 -2.30
CA ILE A 80 5.52 -0.77 -0.90
C ILE A 80 5.82 -2.23 -0.58
N LEU A 81 6.52 -2.48 0.52
CA LEU A 81 6.83 -3.83 0.99
C LEU A 81 5.74 -4.31 1.95
N PHE A 82 5.38 -5.57 1.84
CA PHE A 82 4.42 -6.25 2.69
C PHE A 82 4.95 -7.62 3.12
N ASP A 83 4.62 -8.02 4.34
CA ASP A 83 4.75 -9.39 4.79
C ASP A 83 3.50 -10.19 4.36
N LEU A 84 3.67 -11.46 3.99
CA LEU A 84 2.57 -12.34 3.60
C LEU A 84 2.11 -13.19 4.79
N ALA A 85 0.80 -13.20 5.05
CA ALA A 85 0.20 -14.13 5.99
C ALA A 85 0.13 -15.54 5.38
N ASP A 86 0.08 -16.55 6.25
CA ASP A 86 -0.19 -17.93 5.84
C ASP A 86 -1.69 -18.16 5.55
N PRO A 87 -2.04 -18.94 4.50
CA PRO A 87 -1.13 -19.48 3.49
C PRO A 87 -0.75 -18.41 2.46
N PRO A 88 0.47 -18.48 1.89
CA PRO A 88 0.88 -17.55 0.85
C PRO A 88 0.03 -17.71 -0.42
N PRO A 89 -0.12 -16.65 -1.23
CA PRO A 89 -0.84 -16.73 -2.49
C PRO A 89 -0.11 -17.65 -3.49
N SER A 90 -0.85 -18.18 -4.46
CA SER A 90 -0.26 -18.98 -5.53
C SER A 90 0.69 -18.14 -6.38
N ALA A 91 1.82 -18.70 -6.86
CA ALA A 91 2.74 -17.98 -7.75
C ALA A 91 2.09 -17.42 -9.03
N ALA A 92 0.90 -17.90 -9.42
CA ALA A 92 0.15 -17.40 -10.58
C ALA A 92 -0.32 -15.94 -10.44
N VAL A 93 -0.32 -15.36 -9.22
CA VAL A 93 -0.73 -13.97 -9.00
C VAL A 93 0.45 -12.98 -9.09
N ASP A 94 1.67 -13.49 -9.23
CA ASP A 94 2.86 -12.67 -9.39
C ASP A 94 2.78 -11.83 -10.69
N GLY A 95 3.10 -10.55 -10.59
CA GLY A 95 2.97 -9.57 -11.67
C GLY A 95 1.53 -9.12 -11.98
N THR A 96 0.52 -9.64 -11.30
CA THR A 96 -0.89 -9.28 -11.54
C THR A 96 -1.31 -8.03 -10.76
N TRP A 97 -2.42 -7.42 -11.17
CA TRP A 97 -2.98 -6.26 -10.47
C TRP A 97 -3.83 -6.71 -9.29
N VAL A 98 -3.56 -6.13 -8.13
CA VAL A 98 -4.26 -6.44 -6.88
C VAL A 98 -4.68 -5.17 -6.15
N GLU A 99 -5.68 -5.34 -5.30
CA GLU A 99 -6.06 -4.37 -4.27
C GLU A 99 -5.74 -4.98 -2.90
N ILE A 100 -5.04 -4.21 -2.07
CA ILE A 100 -4.73 -4.54 -0.68
C ILE A 100 -5.38 -3.47 0.17
N SER A 101 -6.37 -3.86 0.97
CA SER A 101 -7.07 -2.97 1.92
C SER A 101 -6.45 -3.22 3.30
N VAL A 102 -5.97 -2.18 3.98
CA VAL A 102 -5.36 -2.31 5.32
C VAL A 102 -5.95 -1.29 6.28
N GLU A 103 -5.88 -1.59 7.57
CA GLU A 103 -6.29 -0.64 8.61
C GLU A 103 -5.45 0.63 8.55
N ARG A 104 -6.10 1.79 8.64
CA ARG A 104 -5.41 3.10 8.57
C ARG A 104 -4.36 3.28 9.65
N ASN A 105 -4.58 2.72 10.83
CA ASN A 105 -3.64 2.81 11.95
C ASN A 105 -2.39 1.94 11.75
N SER A 106 -2.40 1.02 10.79
CA SER A 106 -1.23 0.24 10.39
C SER A 106 -0.38 0.96 9.33
N VAL A 107 -0.81 2.13 8.85
CA VAL A 107 -0.13 2.85 7.77
C VAL A 107 0.53 4.12 8.29
N SER A 108 1.85 4.19 8.12
CA SER A 108 2.67 5.32 8.49
C SER A 108 3.38 5.95 7.29
N LEU A 109 3.49 7.27 7.29
CA LEU A 109 4.20 8.07 6.31
C LEU A 109 5.42 8.72 6.95
N TRP A 110 6.58 8.47 6.36
CA TRP A 110 7.86 9.03 6.80
C TRP A 110 8.35 10.06 5.78
N PRO A 111 8.78 11.27 6.20
CA PRO A 111 9.38 12.22 5.29
C PRO A 111 10.66 11.62 4.69
N PHE A 112 10.77 11.67 3.37
CA PHE A 112 11.95 11.25 2.63
C PHE A 112 12.58 12.48 1.96
N LEU A 113 13.90 12.61 2.06
CA LEU A 113 14.66 13.64 1.36
C LEU A 113 15.40 12.97 0.19
N LEU A 114 15.18 13.50 -1.02
CA LEU A 114 15.89 13.09 -2.24
C LEU A 114 17.32 13.65 -2.27
#